data_AF-B6HJ44-F1
#
_entry.id   AF-B6HJ44-F1
#
_cell.length_a   1.000
_cell.length_b   1.000
_cell.length_c   1.000
_cell.angle_alpha   90.00
_cell.angle_beta   90.00
_cell.angle_gamma   90.00
#
_symmetry.space_group_name_H-M   'P 1'
#
loop_
_entity.id
_entity.type
_entity.pdbx_description
1 polymer ?
#
loop_
_entity_poly.entity_id
_entity_poly.type
_entity_poly.pdbx_seq_one_letter_code
_entity_poly.pdbx_strand_id
1 'polypeptide(L)'
;MRSLTEEETRTLFTKLASYTGRSLNSLITPAEDGSQSVFRLQGCRVYYVNKDIANLSVSFPRDQLLSAGTMVGKFTKTGKFRINLTALDLLAQNARYKVWIKANGVMPLLYGGSVLKAHVARFSEDCPENAGVVILDSNDVPLGFGVTARSSAQIAKLDPTSIAVHRQADAGEYLREVSWIYLQILKGQIANIHYRRIRCSQPKQIRHDTEYYIFAPRKRRLGVLPDLFDLTKVDCFTIDSVLIAPSVMN
;
A
#
# COMPACT_ATOMS: atom_id res chain seq x y z
N MET A 1 -1.65 -16.35 9.19
CA MET A 1 -1.47 -16.04 7.75
C MET A 1 -0.82 -17.23 7.05
N ARG A 2 -1.00 -17.42 5.75
CA ARG A 2 -0.36 -18.51 4.99
C ARG A 2 0.69 -18.00 4.00
N SER A 3 1.59 -18.89 3.55
CA SER A 3 2.44 -18.65 2.39
C SER A 3 1.61 -18.62 1.09
N LEU A 4 2.11 -17.91 0.08
CA LEU A 4 1.55 -17.95 -1.26
C LEU A 4 1.92 -19.28 -1.94
N THR A 5 1.05 -19.78 -2.81
CA THR A 5 1.38 -20.89 -3.71
C THR A 5 2.28 -20.40 -4.85
N GLU A 6 2.89 -21.32 -5.60
CA GLU A 6 3.75 -20.96 -6.73
C GLU A 6 2.99 -20.15 -7.80
N GLU A 7 1.75 -20.55 -8.11
CA GLU A 7 0.88 -19.86 -9.07
C GLU A 7 0.51 -18.44 -8.61
N GLU A 8 0.13 -18.29 -7.33
CA GLU A 8 -0.16 -16.98 -6.73
C GLU A 8 1.07 -16.08 -6.70
N THR A 9 2.24 -16.68 -6.46
CA THR A 9 3.52 -15.97 -6.43
C THR A 9 3.88 -15.46 -7.83
N ARG A 10 3.71 -16.30 -8.85
CA ARG A 10 3.92 -15.92 -10.26
C ARG A 10 3.00 -14.79 -10.69
N THR A 11 1.70 -14.88 -10.36
CA THR A 11 0.72 -13.84 -10.73
C THR A 11 0.97 -12.53 -10.00
N LEU A 12 1.33 -12.56 -8.71
CA LEU A 12 1.76 -11.40 -7.94
C LEU A 12 2.98 -10.73 -8.59
N PHE A 13 4.07 -11.48 -8.81
CA PHE A 13 5.31 -10.91 -9.34
C PHE A 13 5.17 -10.43 -10.78
N THR A 14 4.37 -11.10 -11.61
CA THR A 14 4.06 -10.62 -12.96
C THR A 14 3.42 -9.22 -12.90
N LYS A 15 2.51 -9.00 -11.93
CA LYS A 15 1.82 -7.72 -11.77
C LYS A 15 2.70 -6.65 -11.13
N LEU A 16 3.59 -6.99 -10.21
CA LEU A 16 4.55 -6.04 -9.64
C LEU A 16 5.64 -5.65 -10.66
N ALA A 17 6.13 -6.62 -11.44
CA ALA A 17 7.12 -6.40 -12.48
C ALA A 17 6.64 -5.45 -13.57
N SER A 18 5.32 -5.32 -13.80
CA SER A 18 4.80 -4.33 -14.74
C SER A 18 5.05 -2.88 -14.32
N TYR A 19 5.35 -2.61 -13.04
CA TYR A 19 5.66 -1.29 -12.51
C TYR A 19 7.15 -1.11 -12.18
N THR A 20 7.79 -2.12 -11.58
CA THR A 20 9.20 -2.02 -11.11
C THR A 20 10.22 -2.60 -12.09
N GLY A 21 9.81 -3.47 -13.02
CA GLY A 21 10.71 -4.18 -13.91
C GLY A 21 11.73 -5.05 -13.16
N ARG A 22 13.02 -4.87 -13.45
CA ARG A 22 14.12 -5.65 -12.84
C ARG A 22 14.42 -5.24 -11.40
N SER A 23 14.04 -4.02 -10.99
CA SER A 23 14.25 -3.50 -9.64
C SER A 23 13.38 -4.21 -8.58
N LEU A 24 12.55 -5.18 -8.98
CA LEU A 24 11.77 -5.99 -8.05
C LEU A 24 12.65 -6.82 -7.10
N ASN A 25 13.86 -7.20 -7.53
CA ASN A 25 14.79 -7.98 -6.70
C ASN A 25 15.19 -7.26 -5.41
N SER A 26 15.14 -5.92 -5.37
CA SER A 26 15.41 -5.15 -4.16
C SER A 26 14.38 -5.40 -3.05
N LEU A 27 13.16 -5.79 -3.41
CA LEU A 27 12.09 -6.10 -2.45
C LEU A 27 12.19 -7.50 -1.83
N ILE A 28 12.94 -8.40 -2.48
CA ILE A 28 13.07 -9.80 -2.03
C ILE A 28 14.40 -10.01 -1.30
N THR A 29 15.44 -9.31 -1.74
CA THR A 29 16.78 -9.42 -1.17
C THR A 29 16.75 -8.96 0.28
N PRO A 30 17.36 -9.71 1.21
CA PRO A 30 17.48 -9.27 2.60
C PRO A 30 18.12 -7.88 2.66
N ALA A 31 17.59 -7.02 3.52
CA ALA A 31 18.24 -5.74 3.79
C ALA A 31 19.61 -5.99 4.44
N GLU A 32 20.51 -5.01 4.37
CA GLU A 32 21.86 -5.08 4.97
C GLU A 32 21.81 -5.37 6.49
N ASP A 33 20.70 -4.99 7.14
CA ASP A 33 20.41 -5.26 8.56
C ASP A 33 20.05 -6.74 8.87
N GLY A 34 20.02 -7.62 7.86
CA GLY A 34 19.62 -9.03 7.99
C GLY A 34 18.10 -9.25 8.08
N SER A 35 17.30 -8.17 8.05
CA SER A 35 15.84 -8.25 8.03
C SER A 35 15.36 -8.69 6.64
N GLN A 36 14.63 -9.80 6.60
CA GLN A 36 14.07 -10.35 5.38
C GLN A 36 12.58 -10.08 5.34
N SER A 37 12.10 -9.39 4.31
CA SER A 37 10.66 -9.21 4.08
C SER A 37 10.08 -10.36 3.26
N VAL A 38 8.87 -10.78 3.60
CA VAL A 38 8.15 -11.89 2.97
C VAL A 38 6.72 -11.49 2.61
N PHE A 39 6.21 -12.07 1.54
CA PHE A 39 4.81 -11.95 1.17
C PHE A 39 3.99 -13.03 1.87
N ARG A 40 2.93 -12.62 2.57
CA ARG A 40 1.98 -13.52 3.24
C ARG A 40 0.57 -13.23 2.78
N LEU A 41 -0.25 -14.27 2.73
CA LEU A 41 -1.64 -14.18 2.31
C LEU A 41 -2.57 -14.45 3.50
N GLN A 42 -3.59 -13.60 3.60
CA GLN A 42 -4.68 -13.75 4.55
C GLN A 42 -6.01 -13.46 3.85
N GLY A 43 -6.94 -14.42 3.89
CA GLY A 43 -8.17 -14.36 3.09
C GLY A 43 -7.82 -14.29 1.60
N CYS A 44 -8.12 -13.15 0.96
CA CYS A 44 -7.72 -12.87 -0.43
C CYS A 44 -6.68 -11.75 -0.56
N ARG A 45 -6.16 -11.23 0.56
CA ARG A 45 -5.26 -10.07 0.62
C ARG A 45 -3.83 -10.53 0.82
N VAL A 46 -2.92 -9.90 0.08
CA VAL A 46 -1.48 -10.12 0.17
C VAL A 46 -0.85 -8.97 0.93
N TYR A 47 -0.03 -9.32 1.90
CA TYR A 47 0.69 -8.40 2.76
C TYR A 47 2.19 -8.59 2.60
N TYR A 48 2.92 -7.49 2.67
CA TYR A 48 4.37 -7.43 2.70
C TYR A 48 4.81 -7.10 4.13
N VAL A 49 5.50 -8.04 4.77
CA VAL A 49 5.79 -8.03 6.20
C VAL A 49 7.20 -8.57 6.44
N ASN A 50 7.87 -8.09 7.49
CA ASN A 50 9.12 -8.70 7.94
C ASN A 50 8.87 -10.16 8.40
N LYS A 51 9.80 -11.07 8.09
CA LYS A 51 9.73 -12.51 8.39
C LYS A 51 9.50 -12.80 9.87
N ASP A 52 10.13 -12.04 10.76
CA ASP A 52 9.98 -12.23 12.20
C ASP A 52 8.54 -11.95 12.66
N ILE A 53 7.96 -10.86 12.17
CA ILE A 53 6.58 -10.46 12.46
C ILE A 53 5.60 -11.44 11.80
N ALA A 54 5.91 -11.91 10.59
CA ALA A 54 5.13 -12.93 9.91
C ALA A 54 5.11 -14.28 10.64
N ASN A 55 6.17 -14.62 11.37
CA ASN A 55 6.24 -15.82 12.20
C ASN A 55 5.43 -15.63 13.50
N LEU A 56 5.52 -14.46 14.12
CA LEU A 56 4.71 -14.12 15.31
C LEU A 56 3.22 -14.08 14.98
N SER A 57 2.85 -13.63 13.78
CA SER A 57 1.45 -13.52 13.37
C SER A 57 0.75 -14.87 13.16
N VAL A 58 1.49 -15.99 13.17
CA VAL A 58 0.94 -17.35 13.15
C VAL A 58 0.23 -17.69 14.47
N SER A 59 0.63 -17.07 15.57
CA SER A 59 0.05 -17.31 16.89
C SER A 59 -1.37 -16.76 17.05
N PHE A 60 -1.81 -15.87 16.15
CA PHE A 60 -3.15 -15.28 16.19
C PHE A 60 -4.14 -16.08 15.31
N PRO A 61 -5.38 -16.29 15.78
CA PRO A 61 -6.40 -16.94 14.98
C PRO A 61 -6.79 -16.07 13.78
N ARG A 62 -7.20 -16.72 12.68
CA ARG A 62 -7.41 -16.06 11.38
C ARG A 62 -8.48 -14.97 11.41
N ASP A 63 -9.49 -15.14 12.26
CA ASP A 63 -10.63 -14.23 12.38
C ASP A 63 -10.30 -12.97 13.18
N GLN A 64 -9.32 -13.05 14.09
CA GLN A 64 -8.88 -11.91 14.90
C GLN A 64 -7.80 -11.09 14.21
N LEU A 65 -7.03 -11.67 13.30
CA LEU A 65 -6.01 -10.92 12.57
C LEU A 65 -6.69 -10.01 11.53
N LEU A 66 -6.47 -8.70 11.57
CA LEU A 66 -7.07 -7.76 10.59
C LEU A 66 -6.10 -7.35 9.50
N SER A 67 -4.86 -7.01 9.87
CA SER A 67 -3.77 -6.70 8.96
C SER A 67 -2.42 -7.00 9.61
N ALA A 68 -1.42 -7.27 8.79
CA ALA A 68 -0.03 -7.35 9.20
C ALA A 68 0.83 -6.71 8.10
N GLY A 69 1.65 -5.74 8.46
CA GLY A 69 2.47 -4.93 7.58
C GLY A 69 1.68 -4.16 6.53
N THR A 70 2.31 -3.98 5.37
CA THR A 70 1.75 -3.20 4.27
C THR A 70 0.95 -4.10 3.34
N MET A 71 -0.33 -3.77 3.12
CA MET A 71 -1.13 -4.49 2.12
C MET A 71 -0.63 -4.15 0.72
N VAL A 72 -0.35 -5.16 -0.09
CA VAL A 72 0.10 -4.97 -1.48
C VAL A 72 -1.07 -4.97 -2.45
N GLY A 73 -2.06 -5.81 -2.17
CA GLY A 73 -3.20 -5.98 -3.04
C GLY A 73 -4.04 -7.18 -2.68
N LYS A 74 -4.95 -7.54 -3.57
CA LYS A 74 -5.85 -8.68 -3.40
C LYS A 74 -6.01 -9.50 -4.66
N PHE A 75 -6.23 -10.79 -4.48
CA PHE A 75 -6.66 -11.68 -5.55
C PHE A 75 -8.15 -11.50 -5.81
N THR A 76 -8.52 -11.41 -7.09
CA THR A 76 -9.92 -11.48 -7.52
C THR A 76 -10.39 -12.93 -7.52
N LYS A 77 -11.71 -13.14 -7.56
CA LYS A 77 -12.30 -14.48 -7.74
C LYS A 77 -11.79 -15.19 -9.01
N THR A 78 -11.41 -14.41 -10.02
CA THR A 78 -10.84 -14.89 -11.29
C THR A 78 -9.33 -15.18 -11.22
N GLY A 79 -8.71 -15.11 -10.03
CA GLY A 79 -7.27 -15.37 -9.84
C GLY A 79 -6.34 -14.24 -10.29
N LYS A 80 -6.87 -13.09 -10.74
CA LYS A 80 -6.05 -11.94 -11.13
C LYS A 80 -5.66 -11.13 -9.90
N PHE A 81 -4.42 -10.66 -9.88
CA PHE A 81 -3.94 -9.79 -8.80
C PHE A 81 -4.26 -8.31 -9.09
N ARG A 82 -4.94 -7.66 -8.15
CA ARG A 82 -5.18 -6.21 -8.16
C ARG A 82 -4.30 -5.56 -7.09
N ILE A 83 -3.43 -4.64 -7.53
CA ILE A 83 -2.60 -3.84 -6.64
C ILE A 83 -3.48 -2.81 -5.93
N ASN A 84 -3.22 -2.62 -4.64
CA ASN A 84 -3.83 -1.58 -3.83
C ASN A 84 -2.89 -0.38 -3.70
N LEU A 85 -3.47 0.80 -3.48
CA LEU A 85 -2.73 2.04 -3.24
C LEU A 85 -1.75 1.95 -2.06
N THR A 86 -2.02 1.13 -1.05
CA THR A 86 -1.16 0.97 0.13
C THR A 86 0.27 0.51 -0.20
N ALA A 87 0.50 -0.11 -1.37
CA ALA A 87 1.84 -0.44 -1.85
C ALA A 87 2.55 0.69 -2.62
N LEU A 88 1.95 1.89 -2.69
CA LEU A 88 2.48 3.01 -3.45
C LEU A 88 3.88 3.40 -2.99
N ASP A 89 4.12 3.53 -1.69
CA ASP A 89 5.43 3.93 -1.17
C ASP A 89 6.53 2.91 -1.49
N LEU A 90 6.20 1.61 -1.41
CA LEU A 90 7.12 0.51 -1.73
C LEU A 90 7.46 0.48 -3.22
N LEU A 91 6.48 0.73 -4.08
CA LEU A 91 6.64 0.65 -5.53
C LEU A 91 7.19 1.95 -6.13
N ALA A 92 6.88 3.11 -5.57
CA ALA A 92 7.33 4.41 -6.07
C ALA A 92 8.87 4.55 -6.04
N GLN A 93 9.52 3.98 -5.03
CA GLN A 93 10.98 3.97 -4.90
C GLN A 93 11.64 3.15 -6.03
N ASN A 94 11.04 2.02 -6.40
CA ASN A 94 11.59 1.05 -7.35
C ASN A 94 10.91 1.11 -8.74
N ALA A 95 10.06 2.10 -8.99
CA ALA A 95 9.28 2.19 -10.22
C ALA A 95 10.19 2.51 -11.42
N ARG A 96 10.01 1.74 -12.50
CA ARG A 96 10.74 1.93 -13.76
C ARG A 96 10.25 3.17 -14.51
N TYR A 97 8.94 3.34 -14.58
CA TYR A 97 8.30 4.42 -15.33
C TYR A 97 7.48 5.30 -14.39
N LYS A 98 7.71 6.60 -14.52
CA LYS A 98 7.15 7.65 -13.67
C LYS A 98 6.54 8.75 -14.53
N VAL A 99 5.45 9.31 -14.05
CA VAL A 99 4.74 10.40 -14.71
C VAL A 99 4.50 11.50 -13.70
N TRP A 100 5.01 12.69 -13.99
CA TRP A 100 4.80 13.86 -13.14
C TRP A 100 3.64 14.67 -13.67
N ILE A 101 2.72 15.03 -12.79
CA ILE A 101 1.57 15.87 -13.13
C ILE A 101 1.76 17.29 -12.62
N LYS A 102 1.15 18.23 -13.34
CA LYS A 102 1.03 19.63 -12.93
C LYS A 102 -0.04 19.75 -11.83
N ALA A 103 0.04 20.79 -11.02
CA ALA A 103 -0.94 21.09 -9.97
C ALA A 103 -2.41 21.05 -10.46
N ASN A 104 -2.67 21.58 -11.67
CA ASN A 104 -4.01 21.57 -12.28
C ASN A 104 -4.58 20.17 -12.50
N GLY A 105 -3.71 19.17 -12.66
CA GLY A 105 -4.09 17.77 -12.89
C GLY A 105 -4.24 16.93 -11.63
N VAL A 106 -3.81 17.43 -10.47
CA VAL A 106 -3.84 16.69 -9.20
C VAL A 106 -5.28 16.43 -8.75
N MET A 107 -6.09 17.48 -8.65
CA MET A 107 -7.48 17.35 -8.19
C MET A 107 -8.31 16.43 -9.10
N PRO A 108 -8.30 16.57 -10.45
CA PRO A 108 -9.00 15.64 -11.33
C PRO A 108 -8.59 14.17 -11.14
N LEU A 109 -7.31 13.90 -10.90
CA LEU A 109 -6.82 12.54 -10.62
C LEU A 109 -7.36 12.01 -9.29
N LEU A 110 -7.27 12.79 -8.21
CA LEU A 110 -7.71 12.38 -6.86
C LEU A 110 -9.23 12.14 -6.78
N TYR A 111 -10.00 12.82 -7.64
CA TYR A 111 -11.44 12.55 -7.79
C TYR A 111 -11.75 11.36 -8.71
N GLY A 112 -10.74 10.64 -9.20
CA GLY A 112 -10.91 9.41 -9.97
C GLY A 112 -10.85 9.59 -11.49
N GLY A 113 -10.53 10.79 -11.97
CA GLY A 113 -10.30 11.06 -13.38
C GLY A 113 -8.99 10.45 -13.91
N SER A 114 -8.92 10.25 -15.22
CA SER A 114 -7.67 9.85 -15.90
C SER A 114 -6.77 11.05 -16.15
N VAL A 115 -5.47 10.82 -16.34
CA VAL A 115 -4.51 11.89 -16.62
C VAL A 115 -4.57 12.25 -18.10
N LEU A 116 -4.94 13.49 -18.38
CA LEU A 116 -4.92 14.06 -19.72
C LEU A 116 -3.53 14.57 -20.08
N LYS A 117 -3.22 14.67 -21.37
CA LYS A 117 -1.94 15.21 -21.85
C LYS A 117 -1.68 16.64 -21.31
N ALA A 118 -2.70 17.48 -21.20
CA ALA A 118 -2.59 18.83 -20.63
C ALA A 118 -2.01 18.85 -19.20
N HIS A 119 -2.30 17.80 -18.43
CA HIS A 119 -1.92 17.65 -17.03
C HIS A 119 -0.51 17.09 -16.84
N VAL A 120 0.09 16.49 -17.88
CA VAL A 120 1.42 15.90 -17.80
C VAL A 120 2.47 17.03 -17.78
N ALA A 121 3.32 17.03 -16.76
CA ALA A 121 4.49 17.90 -16.66
C ALA A 121 5.72 17.23 -17.28
N ARG A 122 6.06 16.03 -16.81
CA ARG A 122 7.20 15.24 -17.26
C ARG A 122 6.79 13.78 -17.38
N PHE A 123 7.39 13.08 -18.32
CA PHE A 123 7.14 11.66 -18.57
C PHE A 123 8.47 10.92 -18.68
N SER A 124 8.56 9.70 -18.17
CA SER A 124 9.73 8.84 -18.39
C SER A 124 9.90 8.51 -19.88
N GLU A 125 11.13 8.56 -20.36
CA GLU A 125 11.46 8.17 -21.74
C GLU A 125 11.26 6.65 -21.96
N ASP A 126 11.10 6.26 -23.23
CA ASP A 126 10.95 4.85 -23.66
C ASP A 126 9.89 4.04 -22.91
N CYS A 127 8.76 4.68 -22.58
CA CYS A 127 7.62 4.01 -22.00
C CYS A 127 6.73 3.42 -23.11
N PRO A 128 6.56 2.09 -23.18
CA PRO A 128 5.69 1.47 -24.17
C PRO A 128 4.22 1.68 -23.80
N GLU A 129 3.34 1.41 -24.77
CA GLU A 129 1.90 1.44 -24.53
C GLU A 129 1.48 0.33 -23.55
N ASN A 130 0.41 0.57 -22.78
CA ASN A 130 -0.10 -0.34 -21.75
C ASN A 130 0.92 -0.74 -20.66
N ALA A 131 1.96 0.07 -20.43
CA ALA A 131 2.90 -0.11 -19.33
C ALA A 131 2.34 0.42 -18.00
N GLY A 132 2.69 -0.23 -16.90
CA GLY A 132 2.39 0.26 -15.56
C GLY A 132 3.29 1.44 -15.19
N VAL A 133 2.68 2.53 -14.75
CA VAL A 133 3.38 3.76 -14.35
C VAL A 133 2.97 4.21 -12.95
N VAL A 134 3.90 4.83 -12.24
CA VAL A 134 3.61 5.55 -10.99
C VAL A 134 3.41 7.02 -11.30
N ILE A 135 2.31 7.58 -10.79
CA ILE A 135 1.96 8.98 -10.96
C ILE A 135 2.48 9.76 -9.74
N LEU A 136 3.23 10.81 -10.01
CA LEU A 136 3.87 11.69 -9.04
C LEU A 136 3.36 13.12 -9.24
N ASP A 137 3.33 13.89 -8.17
CA ASP A 137 3.20 15.34 -8.24
C ASP A 137 4.51 15.99 -8.72
N SER A 138 4.48 17.30 -9.00
CA SER A 138 5.65 18.11 -9.34
C SER A 138 6.72 18.12 -8.23
N ASN A 139 6.35 17.79 -6.98
CA ASN A 139 7.25 17.69 -5.83
C ASN A 139 7.73 16.24 -5.53
N ASP A 140 7.67 15.33 -6.52
CA ASP A 140 8.05 13.92 -6.37
C ASP A 140 7.23 13.12 -5.33
N VAL A 141 6.07 13.66 -4.92
CA VAL A 141 5.15 12.97 -4.01
C VAL A 141 4.32 11.96 -4.81
N PRO A 142 4.31 10.67 -4.44
CA PRO A 142 3.55 9.67 -5.17
C PRO A 142 2.05 9.82 -4.90
N LEU A 143 1.28 9.87 -5.99
CA LEU A 143 -0.18 10.10 -5.95
C LEU A 143 -0.98 8.85 -6.31
N GLY A 144 -0.41 7.92 -7.09
CA GLY A 144 -1.14 6.72 -7.47
C GLY A 144 -0.48 5.87 -8.55
N PHE A 145 -1.23 4.87 -9.01
CA PHE A 145 -0.86 3.97 -10.09
C PHE A 145 -1.67 4.27 -11.34
N GLY A 146 -1.02 4.14 -12.49
CA GLY A 146 -1.65 4.27 -13.79
C GLY A 146 -1.14 3.23 -14.79
N VAL A 147 -1.79 3.20 -15.94
CA VAL A 147 -1.37 2.47 -17.13
C VAL A 147 -1.32 3.45 -18.29
N THR A 148 -0.23 3.48 -19.03
CA THR A 148 -0.08 4.38 -20.19
C THR A 148 -1.09 4.03 -21.28
N ALA A 149 -1.79 5.05 -21.80
CA ALA A 149 -2.73 4.87 -22.90
C ALA A 149 -2.03 4.73 -24.25
N ARG A 150 -0.85 5.34 -24.41
CA ARG A 150 -0.02 5.34 -25.63
C ARG A 150 1.45 5.33 -25.24
N SER A 151 2.33 5.10 -26.22
CA SER A 151 3.79 5.21 -26.01
C SER A 151 4.22 6.65 -25.70
N SER A 152 5.34 6.83 -25.00
CA SER A 152 5.89 8.16 -24.66
C SER A 152 6.06 9.06 -25.89
N ALA A 153 6.55 8.50 -27.01
CA ALA A 153 6.73 9.21 -28.28
C ALA A 153 5.41 9.68 -28.91
N GLN A 154 4.34 8.90 -28.75
CA GLN A 154 3.00 9.27 -29.23
C GLN A 154 2.33 10.28 -28.30
N ILE A 155 2.49 10.14 -26.97
CA ILE A 155 1.95 11.07 -25.97
C ILE A 155 2.42 12.50 -26.21
N ALA A 156 3.64 12.70 -26.72
CA ALA A 156 4.15 14.02 -27.08
C ALA A 156 3.34 14.71 -28.20
N LYS A 157 2.72 13.93 -29.09
CA LYS A 157 1.96 14.40 -30.27
C LYS A 157 0.44 14.41 -30.06
N LEU A 158 -0.05 13.92 -28.92
CA LEU A 158 -1.48 13.86 -28.62
C LEU A 158 -2.06 15.25 -28.33
N ASP A 159 -3.34 15.40 -28.62
CA ASP A 159 -4.12 16.57 -28.23
C ASP A 159 -4.12 16.75 -26.70
N PRO A 160 -4.14 17.99 -26.17
CA PRO A 160 -4.13 18.24 -24.73
C PRO A 160 -5.27 17.56 -23.96
N THR A 161 -6.41 17.35 -24.62
CA THR A 161 -7.61 16.69 -24.06
C THR A 161 -7.55 15.16 -24.13
N SER A 162 -6.59 14.59 -24.86
CA SER A 162 -6.44 13.15 -24.97
C SER A 162 -5.88 12.55 -23.69
N ILE A 163 -6.32 11.33 -23.39
CA ILE A 163 -5.86 10.57 -22.22
C ILE A 163 -4.42 10.11 -22.46
N ALA A 164 -3.51 10.48 -21.56
CA ALA A 164 -2.13 10.02 -21.56
C ALA A 164 -1.95 8.78 -20.67
N VAL A 165 -2.62 8.76 -19.51
CA VAL A 165 -2.52 7.66 -18.53
C VAL A 165 -3.90 7.33 -17.98
N HIS A 166 -4.29 6.06 -18.08
CA HIS A 166 -5.46 5.51 -17.44
C HIS A 166 -5.18 5.30 -15.95
N ARG A 167 -5.98 5.94 -15.09
CA ARG A 167 -5.91 5.76 -13.64
C ARG A 167 -6.23 4.31 -13.26
N GLN A 168 -5.47 3.74 -12.33
CA GLN A 168 -5.75 2.44 -11.72
C GLN A 168 -6.07 2.55 -10.23
N ALA A 169 -5.25 3.29 -9.48
CA ALA A 169 -5.44 3.57 -8.06
C ALA A 169 -4.88 4.98 -7.76
N ASP A 170 -5.45 5.72 -6.80
CA ASP A 170 -5.04 7.08 -6.46
C ASP A 170 -5.28 7.40 -4.98
N ALA A 171 -4.54 8.36 -4.44
CA ALA A 171 -4.57 8.74 -3.03
C ALA A 171 -5.95 9.18 -2.50
N GLY A 172 -6.82 9.71 -3.35
CA GLY A 172 -8.20 10.03 -3.02
C GLY A 172 -9.06 8.79 -2.76
N GLU A 173 -8.61 7.58 -3.11
CA GLU A 173 -9.24 6.33 -2.66
C GLU A 173 -9.21 6.20 -1.15
N TYR A 174 -8.22 6.76 -0.43
CA TYR A 174 -8.28 6.76 1.02
C TYR A 174 -9.54 7.48 1.48
N LEU A 175 -9.81 8.69 1.02
CA LEU A 175 -10.99 9.45 1.44
C LEU A 175 -12.32 8.84 0.97
N ARG A 176 -12.35 8.23 -0.22
CA ARG A 176 -13.58 7.65 -0.81
C ARG A 176 -13.88 6.24 -0.30
N GLU A 177 -12.84 5.44 -0.07
CA GLU A 177 -12.95 4.08 0.45
C GLU A 177 -12.77 4.02 1.98
N VAL A 178 -12.65 5.16 2.69
CA VAL A 178 -12.99 5.27 4.14
C VAL A 178 -14.49 5.01 4.29
N SER A 179 -14.85 3.74 4.14
CA SER A 179 -16.20 3.26 4.33
C SER A 179 -16.13 1.88 4.98
N TRP A 180 -15.22 0.99 4.59
CA TRP A 180 -15.22 -0.37 5.16
C TRP A 180 -14.76 -0.44 6.63
N ILE A 181 -13.56 0.05 6.97
CA ILE A 181 -13.05 -0.02 8.35
C ILE A 181 -13.83 0.92 9.28
N TYR A 182 -14.13 2.13 8.82
CA TYR A 182 -14.85 3.12 9.63
C TYR A 182 -16.33 2.78 9.81
N LEU A 183 -17.03 2.17 8.84
CA LEU A 183 -18.38 1.65 9.11
C LEU A 183 -18.36 0.42 10.02
N GLN A 184 -17.34 -0.44 10.00
CA GLN A 184 -17.27 -1.54 10.96
C GLN A 184 -17.09 -1.01 12.40
N ILE A 185 -16.31 0.05 12.55
CA ILE A 185 -16.15 0.78 13.82
C ILE A 185 -17.46 1.49 14.22
N LEU A 186 -18.09 2.24 13.31
CA LEU A 186 -19.35 2.98 13.57
C LEU A 186 -20.58 2.08 13.74
N LYS A 187 -20.60 0.87 13.15
CA LYS A 187 -21.66 -0.14 13.35
C LYS A 187 -21.59 -0.80 14.73
N GLY A 188 -20.71 -0.34 15.63
CA GLY A 188 -20.63 -0.81 17.01
C GLY A 188 -20.03 -2.22 17.17
N GLN A 189 -19.37 -2.76 16.12
CA GLN A 189 -18.66 -4.04 16.22
C GLN A 189 -17.23 -3.88 16.78
N ILE A 190 -16.73 -2.65 16.91
CA ILE A 190 -15.43 -2.31 17.49
C ILE A 190 -15.66 -1.17 18.50
N ALA A 191 -15.98 -1.52 19.74
CA ALA A 191 -15.92 -0.58 20.85
C ALA A 191 -14.48 -0.51 21.36
N ASN A 192 -13.95 0.71 21.45
CA ASN A 192 -12.68 1.07 22.10
C ASN A 192 -11.38 0.68 21.37
N ILE A 193 -10.94 1.57 20.47
CA ILE A 193 -9.53 1.65 20.08
C ILE A 193 -8.81 2.48 21.16
N HIS A 194 -8.05 1.83 22.02
CA HIS A 194 -7.11 2.50 22.92
C HIS A 194 -5.68 2.32 22.41
N TYR A 195 -5.03 3.43 22.06
CA TYR A 195 -3.59 3.44 21.77
C TYR A 195 -2.81 3.25 23.07
N ARG A 196 -2.23 2.07 23.30
CA ARG A 196 -1.29 1.86 24.40
C ARG A 196 0.10 1.48 23.87
N ARG A 197 1.09 2.32 24.19
CA ARG A 197 2.50 2.14 23.81
C ARG A 197 3.12 1.00 24.61
N ILE A 198 3.25 -0.19 24.03
CA ILE A 198 3.92 -1.31 24.70
C ILE A 198 5.42 -1.25 24.44
N ARG A 199 6.20 -0.96 25.49
CA ARG A 199 7.63 -1.25 25.53
C ARG A 199 7.80 -2.70 25.91
N CYS A 200 8.10 -3.60 24.97
CA CYS A 200 8.44 -4.98 25.31
C CYS A 200 9.90 -5.24 24.99
N SER A 201 10.70 -5.55 26.01
CA SER A 201 12.12 -5.88 25.89
C SER A 201 12.41 -7.38 25.86
N GLN A 202 11.45 -8.27 26.12
CA GLN A 202 11.56 -9.74 25.96
C GLN A 202 10.15 -10.38 25.88
N PRO A 203 10.00 -11.58 25.26
CA PRO A 203 8.70 -12.18 25.00
C PRO A 203 8.12 -12.77 26.29
N LYS A 204 7.20 -12.06 26.94
CA LYS A 204 6.36 -12.62 28.01
C LYS A 204 4.98 -12.95 27.45
N GLN A 205 4.50 -14.15 27.78
CA GLN A 205 3.15 -14.66 27.50
C GLN A 205 2.10 -13.55 27.58
N ILE A 206 1.43 -13.28 26.47
CA ILE A 206 0.35 -12.30 26.35
C ILE A 206 -0.90 -12.98 26.90
N ARG A 207 -1.40 -12.52 28.05
CA ARG A 207 -2.70 -12.96 28.60
C ARG A 207 -3.83 -12.40 27.73
N HIS A 208 -4.81 -13.25 27.46
CA HIS A 208 -6.02 -12.94 26.72
C HIS A 208 -6.91 -12.00 27.52
N ASP A 209 -6.73 -10.70 27.37
CA ASP A 209 -7.74 -9.70 27.69
C ASP A 209 -7.82 -8.70 26.54
N THR A 210 -9.02 -8.16 26.32
CA THR A 210 -9.48 -7.25 25.25
C THR A 210 -8.57 -6.06 24.95
N GLU A 211 -7.44 -6.29 24.30
CA GLU A 211 -6.49 -5.24 23.89
C GLU A 211 -6.07 -5.41 22.41
N TYR A 212 -6.19 -4.32 21.64
CA TYR A 212 -5.64 -4.21 20.28
C TYR A 212 -4.13 -3.96 20.37
N TYR A 213 -3.30 -4.88 19.88
CA TYR A 213 -1.84 -4.72 19.90
C TYR A 213 -1.32 -4.12 18.58
N ILE A 214 -0.81 -2.89 18.61
CA ILE A 214 0.05 -2.32 17.54
C ILE A 214 1.50 -2.57 17.94
N PHE A 215 2.17 -3.50 17.27
CA PHE A 215 3.62 -3.65 17.37
C PHE A 215 4.29 -2.63 16.42
N ALA A 216 5.25 -1.84 16.93
CA ALA A 216 6.10 -0.97 16.11
C ALA A 216 7.50 -0.91 16.76
N PRO A 217 8.58 -1.34 16.08
CA PRO A 217 9.93 -1.27 16.62
C PRO A 217 10.62 0.06 16.24
N ARG A 218 11.25 0.66 17.25
CA ARG A 218 12.27 1.73 17.25
C ARG A 218 11.84 3.21 17.09
N LYS A 219 12.51 4.01 17.92
CA LYS A 219 12.30 5.43 18.25
C LYS A 219 12.65 6.36 17.08
N ARG A 220 11.70 7.19 16.64
CA ARG A 220 11.99 8.59 16.28
C ARG A 220 11.13 9.49 17.15
N ARG A 221 11.74 10.50 17.77
CA ARG A 221 11.06 11.49 18.62
C ARG A 221 10.06 12.24 17.76
N LEU A 222 8.76 11.94 17.91
CA LEU A 222 7.72 12.89 17.55
C LEU A 222 7.48 13.78 18.77
N GLY A 223 7.84 15.05 18.61
CA GLY A 223 7.52 16.10 19.57
C GLY A 223 6.01 16.20 19.76
N VAL A 224 5.65 16.72 20.93
CA VAL A 224 4.28 17.03 21.33
C VAL A 224 3.62 17.89 20.25
N LEU A 225 2.45 17.49 19.75
CA LEU A 225 1.64 18.32 18.87
C LEU A 225 0.17 18.30 19.33
N PRO A 226 -0.38 19.48 19.67
CA PRO A 226 -1.82 19.71 19.74
C PRO A 226 -2.38 19.85 18.32
N ASP A 227 -3.67 19.53 18.19
CA ASP A 227 -4.67 19.93 17.20
C ASP A 227 -4.31 20.14 15.71
N LEU A 228 -5.27 19.69 14.90
CA LEU A 228 -5.47 19.85 13.46
C LEU A 228 -4.90 18.73 12.56
N PHE A 229 -5.85 18.08 11.89
CA PHE A 229 -5.71 17.06 10.85
C PHE A 229 -4.60 17.39 9.85
N ASP A 230 -3.44 16.78 10.06
CA ASP A 230 -2.33 16.78 9.12
C ASP A 230 -2.37 15.45 8.35
N LEU A 231 -2.98 15.46 7.17
CA LEU A 231 -3.10 14.27 6.30
C LEU A 231 -1.75 13.77 5.78
N THR A 232 -0.65 14.48 6.06
CA THR A 232 0.73 14.03 5.83
C THR A 232 1.25 13.10 6.94
N LYS A 233 0.51 12.99 8.06
CA LYS A 233 0.87 12.17 9.24
C LYS A 233 -0.03 10.96 9.46
N VAL A 234 -0.87 10.61 8.49
CA VAL A 234 -1.43 9.26 8.41
C VAL A 234 -0.30 8.37 7.89
N ASP A 235 0.75 8.22 8.70
CA ASP A 235 1.85 7.33 8.39
C ASP A 235 1.24 5.95 8.16
N CYS A 236 1.30 5.57 6.89
CA CYS A 236 0.84 4.33 6.32
C CYS A 236 1.21 3.17 7.25
N PHE A 237 0.31 2.18 7.39
CA PHE A 237 0.60 0.90 8.04
C PHE A 237 1.99 0.40 7.58
N THR A 238 2.99 0.64 8.43
CA THR A 238 4.38 0.32 8.12
C THR A 238 4.54 -1.19 8.09
N ILE A 239 5.59 -1.66 7.42
CA ILE A 239 5.95 -3.09 7.29
C ILE A 239 5.97 -3.79 8.65
N ASP A 240 6.15 -3.03 9.74
CA ASP A 240 6.28 -3.54 11.09
C ASP A 240 4.97 -3.55 11.93
N SER A 241 3.85 -3.08 11.38
CA SER A 241 2.59 -2.95 12.14
C SER A 241 1.72 -4.22 12.05
N VAL A 242 1.06 -4.62 13.13
CA VAL A 242 0.04 -5.69 13.13
C VAL A 242 -1.22 -5.12 13.77
N LEU A 243 -2.39 -5.41 13.21
CA LEU A 243 -3.70 -5.01 13.75
C LEU A 243 -4.52 -6.25 14.06
N ILE A 244 -5.06 -6.31 15.28
CA ILE A 244 -5.77 -7.47 15.83
C ILE A 244 -7.14 -7.01 16.34
N ALA A 245 -8.22 -7.68 15.96
CA ALA A 245 -9.56 -7.48 16.51
C ALA A 245 -9.69 -8.22 17.87
N PRO A 246 -10.43 -7.66 18.84
CA PRO A 246 -10.68 -8.29 20.12
C PRO A 246 -11.51 -9.55 19.90
N SER A 247 -11.18 -10.60 20.64
CA SER A 247 -12.10 -11.71 20.86
C SER A 247 -13.35 -11.17 21.56
N VAL A 248 -14.50 -11.22 20.89
CA VAL A 248 -15.77 -11.18 21.62
C VAL A 248 -15.79 -12.46 22.46
N MET A 249 -15.59 -12.34 23.77
CA MET A 249 -15.95 -13.43 24.67
C MET A 249 -17.47 -13.58 24.56
N ASN A 250 -17.92 -14.72 24.06
CA ASN A 250 -19.26 -15.21 24.36
C ASN A 250 -19.25 -15.85 25.74
#